data_AF-A0A8C4NI57-F1
#
_entry.id   AF-A0A8C4NI57-F1
#
_cell.length_a   1.000
_cell.length_b   1.000
_cell.length_c   1.000
_cell.angle_alpha   90.00
_cell.angle_beta   90.00
_cell.angle_gamma   90.00
#
_symmetry.space_group_name_H-M   'P 1'
#
loop_
_entity.id
_entity.type
_entity.pdbx_description
1 polymer ?
#
loop_
_entity_poly.entity_id
_entity_poly.type
_entity_poly.pdbx_seq_one_letter_code
_entity_poly.pdbx_strand_id
1 'polypeptide(L)' 'MQECILSGIMSVGGKKVLHMDRNSYYGGESASITPLEEFFKRFGIQQPPASMGRGRDWNVDLIPKFLMANGM' A
#
# COMPACT_ATOMS: atom_id res chain seq x y z
N MET A 1 -3.45 -6.84 0.29
CA MET A 1 -4.34 -6.55 1.47
C MET A 1 -5.08 -7.81 1.90
N GLN A 2 -5.60 -8.59 0.95
CA GLN A 2 -6.27 -9.86 1.22
C GLN A 2 -5.43 -10.83 2.06
N GLU A 3 -4.13 -10.93 1.77
CA GLU A 3 -3.17 -11.81 2.43
C GLU A 3 -2.96 -11.41 3.90
N CYS A 4 -2.88 -10.11 4.17
CA CYS A 4 -2.76 -9.58 5.53
C CYS A 4 -4.01 -9.90 6.37
N ILE A 5 -5.21 -9.75 5.80
CA ILE A 5 -6.46 -10.06 6.48
C ILE A 5 -6.52 -11.56 6.81
N LEU A 6 -6.20 -12.42 5.83
CA LEU A 6 -6.19 -13.87 6.04
C LEU A 6 -5.16 -14.30 7.09
N SER A 7 -3.95 -13.75 7.03
CA SER A 7 -2.88 -13.99 8.01
C SER A 7 -3.31 -13.59 9.43
N GLY A 8 -4.02 -12.46 9.57
CA GLY A 8 -4.59 -12.02 10.84
C GLY A 8 -5.66 -12.98 11.39
N ILE A 9 -6.62 -13.38 10.55
CA ILE A 9 -7.69 -14.31 10.94
C ILE A 9 -7.11 -15.66 11.39
N MET A 10 -6.13 -16.20 10.67
CA MET A 10 -5.47 -17.46 11.04
C MET A 10 -4.71 -17.36 12.36
N SER A 11 -4.06 -16.23 12.62
CA SER A 11 -3.33 -15.98 13.87
C SER A 11 -4.28 -15.90 15.08
N VAL A 12 -5.42 -15.21 14.93
CA VAL A 12 -6.48 -15.18 15.95
C VAL A 12 -7.07 -16.59 16.17
N GLY A 13 -7.15 -17.40 15.12
CA GLY A 13 -7.53 -18.82 15.19
C GLY A 13 -6.50 -19.75 15.83
N GLY A 14 -5.44 -19.21 16.45
CA GLY A 14 -4.42 -19.98 17.18
C GLY A 14 -3.38 -20.68 16.28
N LYS A 15 -3.31 -20.33 14.99
CA LYS A 15 -2.27 -20.87 14.10
C LYS A 15 -0.98 -20.05 14.23
N LYS A 16 0.16 -20.74 14.20
CA LYS A 16 1.46 -20.09 14.06
C LYS A 16 1.69 -19.78 12.59
N VAL A 17 1.63 -18.50 12.21
CA VAL A 17 1.69 -18.04 10.82
C VAL A 17 3.03 -17.38 10.52
N LEU A 18 3.62 -17.72 9.37
CA LEU A 18 4.76 -17.02 8.79
C LEU A 18 4.27 -16.26 7.55
N HIS A 19 4.27 -14.92 7.61
CA HIS A 19 3.88 -14.07 6.49
C HIS A 19 5.13 -13.39 5.92
N MET A 20 5.48 -13.70 4.68
CA MET A 20 6.65 -13.17 3.98
C MET A 20 6.23 -12.52 2.66
N ASP A 21 6.92 -11.46 2.27
CA ASP A 21 6.80 -10.81 0.96
C ASP A 21 8.19 -10.78 0.30
N ARG A 22 8.24 -10.94 -1.02
CA ARG A 22 9.47 -10.80 -1.81
C ARG A 22 9.88 -9.34 -1.99
N ASN A 23 8.92 -8.43 -1.89
CA ASN A 23 9.15 -7.01 -2.06
C ASN A 23 9.66 -6.40 -0.76
N SER A 24 10.48 -5.35 -0.86
CA SER A 24 10.94 -4.57 0.30
C SER A 24 9.86 -3.61 0.85
N TYR A 25 8.63 -3.69 0.33
CA TYR A 25 7.51 -2.83 0.69
C TYR A 25 6.22 -3.65 0.86
N TYR A 26 5.30 -3.15 1.67
CA TYR A 26 4.01 -3.79 1.93
C TYR A 26 2.96 -3.47 0.86
N GLY A 27 1.96 -4.33 0.74
CA GLY A 27 0.74 -4.09 -0.06
C GLY A 27 0.75 -4.69 -1.46
N GLY A 28 1.90 -5.17 -1.95
CA GLY A 28 2.02 -5.80 -3.26
C GLY A 28 1.48 -4.90 -4.39
N GLU A 29 0.53 -5.42 -5.17
CA GLU A 29 -0.14 -4.65 -6.23
C GLU A 29 -1.04 -3.51 -5.68
N SER A 30 -1.45 -3.61 -4.42
CA SER A 30 -2.25 -2.58 -3.71
C SER A 30 -1.39 -1.72 -2.78
N ALA A 31 -0.09 -1.59 -3.03
CA ALA A 31 0.81 -0.77 -2.21
C ALA A 31 0.45 0.72 -2.30
N SER A 32 0.68 1.43 -1.19
CA SER A 32 0.70 2.90 -1.14
C SER A 32 2.14 3.37 -1.34
N ILE A 33 2.38 4.29 -2.26
CA ILE A 33 3.72 4.80 -2.58
C ILE A 33 3.94 6.16 -1.91
N THR A 34 5.08 6.29 -1.25
CA THR A 34 5.58 7.54 -0.65
C THR A 34 7.12 7.51 -0.66
N PRO A 35 7.82 8.65 -0.87
CA PRO A 35 7.28 9.97 -1.20
C PRO A 35 6.87 10.07 -2.68
N LEU A 36 6.24 11.18 -3.06
CA LEU A 36 5.70 11.43 -4.41
C LEU A 36 6.74 11.21 -5.53
N GLU A 37 8.02 11.46 -5.28
CA GLU A 37 9.10 11.25 -6.24
C GLU A 37 9.24 9.77 -6.65
N GLU A 38 9.06 8.82 -5.72
CA GLU A 38 9.09 7.38 -6.04
C GLU A 38 7.87 6.96 -6.85
N PHE A 39 6.72 7.62 -6.66
CA PHE A 39 5.54 7.41 -7.50
C PHE A 39 5.83 7.83 -8.95
N PHE A 40 6.34 9.04 -9.17
CA PHE A 40 6.67 9.53 -10.51
C PHE A 40 7.72 8.67 -11.20
N LYS A 41 8.77 8.27 -10.47
CA LYS A 41 9.82 7.37 -10.94
C LYS A 41 9.27 6.01 -11.38
N ARG A 42 8.33 5.43 -10.61
CA ARG A 42 7.70 4.14 -10.95
C ARG A 42 6.99 4.17 -12.30
N PHE A 43 6.34 5.28 -12.64
CA PHE A 43 5.63 5.45 -13.91
C PHE A 43 6.50 6.07 -15.02
N GLY A 44 7.79 6.31 -14.78
CA GLY A 44 8.71 6.88 -15.77
C GLY A 44 8.39 8.33 -16.16
N ILE A 45 7.74 9.07 -15.27
CA ILE A 45 7.31 10.46 -15.50
C ILE A 45 8.37 11.42 -14.91
N GLN A 46 8.47 12.63 -15.47
CA GLN A 46 9.33 13.69 -14.94
C GLN A 46 8.98 14.01 -13.48
N GLN A 47 9.97 14.41 -12.67
CA GLN A 47 9.80 14.71 -11.24
C GLN A 47 8.56 15.57 -10.93
N PRO A 48 7.92 15.37 -9.75
CA PRO A 48 6.74 16.13 -9.37
C PRO A 48 7.02 17.64 -9.36
N PRO A 49 6.10 18.47 -9.90
CA PRO A 49 6.27 19.93 -9.88
C PRO A 49 6.19 20.47 -8.46
N ALA A 50 6.89 21.59 -8.19
CA ALA A 50 6.93 22.23 -6.87
C ALA A 50 5.53 22.63 -6.34
N SER A 51 4.55 22.82 -7.21
CA SER A 51 3.16 23.12 -6.84
C SER A 51 2.46 21.97 -6.10
N MET A 52 2.97 20.74 -6.18
CA MET A 52 2.44 19.58 -5.43
C MET A 52 2.95 19.51 -3.98
N GLY A 53 3.76 20.48 -3.54
CA GLY A 53 4.21 20.59 -2.16
C GLY A 53 5.29 19.56 -1.79
N ARG A 54 5.32 19.15 -0.52
CA ARG A 54 6.35 18.22 -0.01
C ARG A 54 5.96 16.79 -0.37
N GLY A 55 6.84 16.07 -1.07
CA GLY A 55 6.56 14.70 -1.52
C GLY A 55 6.20 13.72 -0.40
N ARG A 56 6.68 13.93 0.83
CA ARG A 56 6.38 13.08 2.01
C ARG A 56 4.94 13.23 2.53
N ASP A 57 4.24 14.30 2.16
CA ASP A 57 2.84 14.50 2.55
C ASP A 57 1.90 13.64 1.70
N TRP A 58 2.43 12.99 0.65
CA TRP A 58 1.68 12.13 -0.25
C TRP A 58 1.84 10.65 0.11
N ASN A 59 0.72 9.94 0.16
CA ASN A 59 0.63 8.49 0.16
C ASN A 59 -0.34 8.10 -0.95
N VAL A 60 0.18 7.59 -2.07
CA VAL A 60 -0.62 7.32 -3.26
C VAL A 60 -0.91 5.83 -3.35
N ASP A 61 -2.16 5.44 -3.13
CA ASP A 61 -2.62 4.06 -3.30
C ASP A 61 -2.65 3.69 -4.79
N LEU A 62 -1.97 2.61 -5.17
CA LEU A 62 -2.01 2.10 -6.55
C LEU A 62 -3.39 1.60 -6.95
N ILE A 63 -4.16 1.07 -5.99
CA ILE A 63 -5.53 0.59 -6.18
C ILE A 63 -6.37 1.15 -5.03
N PRO A 64 -6.86 2.40 -5.13
CA PRO A 64 -7.67 3.01 -4.08
C PRO A 64 -9.02 2.29 -3.97
N LYS A 65 -9.42 1.95 -2.76
CA LYS A 65 -10.70 1.30 -2.45
C LYS A 65 -11.30 1.95 -1.21
N PHE A 66 -12.61 2.21 -1.24
CA PHE A 66 -13.34 2.64 -0.06
C PHE A 66 -13.87 1.44 0.72
N LEU A 67 -13.97 1.60 2.04
CA LEU A 67 -14.62 0.64 2.91
C LEU A 67 -16.09 1.05 3.08
N MET A 68 -17.01 0.15 2.79
CA MET A 68 -18.43 0.34 3.08
C MET A 68 -18.65 0.27 4.59
N ALA A 69 -19.21 1.32 5.18
CA ALA A 69 -19.34 1.46 6.65
C ALA A 69 -20.11 0.29 7.31
N ASN A 70 -21.06 -0.30 6.59
CA ASN A 70 -21.91 -1.38 7.11
C ASN A 70 -21.55 -2.78 6.56
N GLY A 71 -20.43 -2.92 5.84
CA GLY A 71 -19.93 -4.22 5.39
C GLY A 71 -20.86 -5.04 4.47
N MET A 72 -21.92 -4.43 3.93
CA MET A 72 -22.81 -5.02 2.92
C MET A 72 -22.29 -4.77 1.51
#